data_AF-A0A8H8P685-F1
#
_entry.id   AF-A0A8H8P685-F1
#
_cell.length_a   1.000
_cell.length_b   1.000
_cell.length_c   1.000
_cell.angle_alpha   90.00
_cell.angle_beta   90.00
_cell.angle_gamma   90.00
#
_symmetry.space_group_name_H-M   'P 1'
#
loop_
_entity.id
_entity.type
_entity.pdbx_description
1 polymer ?
#
loop_
_entity_poly.entity_id
_entity_poly.type
_entity_poly.pdbx_seq_one_letter_code
_entity_poly.pdbx_strand_id
1 'polypeptide(L)'
;MTSLDVDMNTIISSSALVGLATLSVYSGSVGSYNPPAELECLPTSIDENSIPGQTPLRNGVSLRARHVFVGVAIVALSFPIYLLVGPDPMAKIIRFMYCVISTNSLCWTLSNLTRSILGTDCYRRIPRIRLVLVESRIYLDFERRSTRPDPPAISTLQGVRLTTVFYLLASLATSISYMFGSSKSIYISDVLMFSLAHVDMSLVKPGRLRTACLFLVLVPMLFGWPAFSLGYGTLAVSEIPNLNNPSQLLIPTTLNSLSTQPTRIIVLSALDIILPGKFVAFAYRLDAHLRRQSKQGPLTYFGATLVGYTLALSIALGVTHILGVAQLASLYINPMCFLSFMGTALLRGEWRYVWAWKEGAQEDLGEAEAEKNGVGMKEGGLVMQ
;
A
#
# COMPACT_ATOMS: atom_id res chain seq x y z
N MET A 1 42.16 6.03 -2.12
CA MET A 1 40.75 6.10 -2.53
C MET A 1 40.26 7.49 -2.19
N THR A 2 40.10 8.30 -3.22
CA THR A 2 39.96 9.76 -3.17
C THR A 2 38.57 10.16 -2.70
N SER A 3 38.41 11.35 -2.12
CA SER A 3 37.10 11.93 -1.75
C SER A 3 36.04 11.80 -2.86
N LEU A 4 36.48 11.93 -4.11
CA LEU A 4 35.69 11.71 -5.33
C LEU A 4 35.00 10.33 -5.42
N ASP A 5 35.64 9.25 -4.96
CA ASP A 5 35.04 7.91 -4.98
C ASP A 5 33.94 7.77 -3.93
N VAL A 6 34.10 8.46 -2.79
CA VAL A 6 33.10 8.48 -1.70
C VAL A 6 31.87 9.26 -2.13
N ASP A 7 32.06 10.38 -2.84
CA ASP A 7 30.98 11.20 -3.38
C ASP A 7 30.20 10.45 -4.48
N MET A 8 30.89 9.77 -5.40
CA MET A 8 30.23 9.01 -6.47
C MET A 8 29.39 7.85 -5.94
N ASN A 9 29.90 7.08 -4.97
CA ASN A 9 29.12 5.99 -4.36
C ASN A 9 27.88 6.51 -3.63
N THR A 10 28.00 7.67 -2.97
CA THR A 10 26.87 8.31 -2.27
C THR A 10 25.80 8.79 -3.26
N ILE A 11 26.19 9.33 -4.42
CA ILE A 11 25.27 9.72 -5.50
C ILE A 11 24.57 8.51 -6.10
N ILE A 12 25.30 7.41 -6.32
CA ILE A 12 24.74 6.16 -6.86
C ILE A 12 23.72 5.58 -5.87
N SER A 13 24.07 5.46 -4.59
CA SER A 13 23.15 4.97 -3.56
C SER A 13 21.93 5.86 -3.38
N SER A 14 22.10 7.18 -3.44
CA SER A 14 20.98 8.14 -3.39
C SER A 14 20.06 8.00 -4.60
N SER A 15 20.63 7.83 -5.80
CA SER A 15 19.88 7.61 -7.03
C SER A 15 19.13 6.27 -7.01
N ALA A 16 19.75 5.21 -6.49
CA ALA A 16 19.10 3.92 -6.28
C ALA A 16 17.93 4.04 -5.29
N LEU A 17 18.10 4.80 -4.20
CA LEU A 17 17.04 5.07 -3.23
C LEU A 17 15.85 5.79 -3.86
N VAL A 18 16.10 6.86 -4.62
CA VAL A 18 15.05 7.59 -5.35
C VAL A 18 14.34 6.67 -6.34
N GLY A 19 15.10 5.86 -7.08
CA GLY A 19 14.55 4.90 -8.05
C GLY A 19 13.65 3.85 -7.40
N LEU A 20 14.11 3.21 -6.31
CA LEU A 20 13.35 2.19 -5.57
C LEU A 20 12.08 2.79 -4.93
N ALA A 21 12.19 3.96 -4.31
CA ALA A 21 11.05 4.64 -3.70
C ALA A 21 10.00 5.02 -4.77
N THR A 22 10.45 5.58 -5.91
CA THR A 22 9.56 5.94 -7.03
C THR A 22 8.90 4.72 -7.65
N LEU A 23 9.66 3.64 -7.86
CA LEU A 23 9.12 2.38 -8.38
C LEU A 23 8.07 1.78 -7.43
N SER A 24 8.32 1.86 -6.12
CA SER A 24 7.34 1.44 -5.11
C SER A 24 6.06 2.28 -5.15
N VAL A 25 6.18 3.61 -5.29
CA VAL A 25 5.02 4.51 -5.44
C VAL A 25 4.26 4.22 -6.73
N TYR A 26 4.96 4.05 -7.85
CA TYR A 26 4.37 3.71 -9.14
C TYR A 26 3.59 2.39 -9.08
N SER A 27 4.25 1.32 -8.62
CA SER A 27 3.65 -0.02 -8.50
C SER A 27 2.46 -0.04 -7.55
N GLY A 28 2.57 0.61 -6.38
CA GLY A 28 1.46 0.75 -5.44
C GLY A 28 0.29 1.55 -6.01
N SER A 29 0.55 2.60 -6.80
CA SER A 29 -0.49 3.39 -7.46
C SER A 29 -1.26 2.59 -8.51
N VAL A 30 -0.54 1.81 -9.32
CA VAL A 30 -1.14 0.92 -10.32
C VAL A 30 -1.89 -0.22 -9.62
N GLY A 31 -1.31 -0.84 -8.60
CA GLY A 31 -1.93 -1.91 -7.81
C GLY A 31 -3.16 -1.47 -7.01
N SER A 32 -3.29 -0.18 -6.69
CA SER A 32 -4.48 0.38 -6.05
C SER A 32 -5.69 0.48 -6.99
N TYR A 33 -5.50 0.41 -8.32
CA TYR A 33 -6.58 0.58 -9.27
C TYR A 33 -7.23 -0.77 -9.61
N ASN A 34 -8.54 -0.84 -9.39
CA ASN A 34 -9.38 -1.92 -9.89
C ASN A 34 -10.22 -1.34 -11.04
N PRO A 35 -10.14 -1.86 -12.27
CA PRO A 35 -11.11 -1.52 -13.29
C PRO A 35 -12.51 -1.97 -12.82
N PRO A 36 -13.56 -1.14 -12.93
CA PRO A 36 -14.93 -1.60 -12.77
C PRO A 36 -15.15 -2.68 -13.84
N ALA A 37 -15.84 -3.74 -13.47
CA ALA A 37 -16.32 -4.71 -14.44
C ALA A 37 -17.15 -3.93 -15.47
N GLU A 38 -16.69 -3.86 -16.71
CA GLU A 38 -17.49 -3.32 -17.80
C GLU A 38 -18.77 -4.15 -17.88
N LEU A 39 -19.90 -3.47 -17.68
CA LEU A 39 -21.23 -3.99 -17.88
C LEU A 39 -21.53 -3.97 -19.40
N GLU A 40 -20.75 -4.71 -20.19
CA GLU A 40 -20.94 -4.94 -21.62
C GLU A 40 -20.17 -6.24 -21.94
N CYS A 41 -20.78 -7.37 -22.32
CA CYS A 41 -21.95 -7.57 -23.17
C CYS A 41 -22.79 -8.74 -22.63
N LEU A 42 -24.11 -8.66 -22.76
CA LEU A 42 -24.96 -9.86 -22.85
C LEU A 42 -24.44 -10.73 -24.01
N PRO A 43 -24.13 -11.99 -23.74
CA PRO A 43 -24.87 -13.06 -24.36
C PRO A 43 -25.73 -13.76 -23.32
N THR A 44 -26.94 -14.08 -23.72
CA THR A 44 -27.87 -14.97 -23.05
C THR A 44 -27.22 -16.33 -22.80
N SER A 45 -26.56 -16.48 -21.66
CA SER A 45 -26.39 -17.74 -20.95
C SER A 45 -25.96 -17.39 -19.53
N ILE A 46 -26.87 -17.61 -18.58
CA ILE A 46 -26.63 -17.46 -17.15
C ILE A 46 -25.51 -18.42 -16.77
N ASP A 47 -24.30 -17.92 -16.62
CA ASP A 47 -23.19 -18.60 -15.96
C ASP A 47 -23.09 -18.03 -14.53
N GLU A 48 -23.79 -18.69 -13.60
CA GLU A 48 -23.88 -18.35 -12.16
C GLU A 48 -22.56 -18.58 -11.39
N ASN A 49 -21.44 -18.87 -12.06
CA ASN A 49 -20.21 -19.34 -11.44
C ASN A 49 -19.00 -18.40 -11.55
N SER A 50 -19.22 -17.08 -11.61
CA SER A 50 -18.14 -16.11 -11.38
C SER A 50 -18.09 -15.70 -9.92
N ILE A 51 -17.23 -16.36 -9.14
CA ILE A 51 -16.91 -15.94 -7.77
C ILE A 51 -16.29 -14.53 -7.87
N PRO A 52 -16.88 -13.50 -7.25
CA PRO A 52 -16.27 -12.17 -7.23
C PRO A 52 -14.90 -12.32 -6.57
N GLY A 53 -13.84 -12.02 -7.32
CA GLY A 53 -12.50 -11.97 -6.77
C GLY A 53 -12.51 -10.98 -5.62
N GLN A 54 -12.19 -11.45 -4.41
CA GLN A 54 -12.23 -10.72 -3.14
C GLN A 54 -12.20 -9.20 -3.31
N THR A 55 -13.40 -8.62 -3.46
CA THR A 55 -13.64 -7.23 -3.16
C THR A 55 -13.65 -7.17 -1.63
N PRO A 56 -12.83 -6.35 -0.97
CA PRO A 56 -13.04 -6.10 0.44
C PRO A 56 -14.45 -5.54 0.58
N LEU A 57 -15.29 -6.18 1.39
CA LEU A 57 -16.68 -5.83 1.65
C LEU A 57 -16.87 -4.30 1.66
N ARG A 58 -17.46 -3.79 0.58
CA ARG A 58 -17.75 -2.37 0.38
C ARG A 58 -19.08 -2.03 1.03
N ASN A 59 -19.24 -2.36 2.32
CA ASN A 59 -20.40 -1.90 3.08
C ASN A 59 -20.10 -0.53 3.71
N GLY A 60 -20.92 0.44 3.31
CA GLY A 60 -20.69 1.87 3.39
C GLY A 60 -20.44 2.43 4.78
N VAL A 61 -19.60 3.46 4.81
CA VAL A 61 -19.39 4.52 5.83
C VAL A 61 -19.10 4.06 7.28
N SER A 62 -19.83 3.10 7.84
CA SER A 62 -19.64 2.53 9.18
C SER A 62 -18.33 1.73 9.31
N LEU A 63 -17.94 0.97 8.28
CA LEU A 63 -16.72 0.17 8.32
C LEU A 63 -15.47 1.05 8.21
N ARG A 64 -15.53 2.09 7.37
CA ARG A 64 -14.41 3.05 7.21
C ARG A 64 -14.22 3.89 8.48
N ALA A 65 -15.32 4.27 9.16
CA ALA A 65 -15.25 4.90 10.48
C ALA A 65 -14.63 3.96 11.52
N ARG A 66 -15.02 2.68 11.56
CA ARG A 66 -14.44 1.67 12.47
C ARG A 66 -12.93 1.53 12.33
N HIS A 67 -12.39 1.52 11.11
CA HIS A 67 -10.93 1.46 10.90
C HIS A 67 -10.22 2.71 11.41
N VAL A 68 -10.83 3.90 11.24
CA VAL A 68 -10.28 5.15 11.78
C VAL A 68 -10.31 5.16 13.30
N PHE A 69 -11.42 4.74 13.93
CA PHE A 69 -11.52 4.63 15.39
C PHE A 69 -10.55 3.61 15.96
N VAL A 70 -10.36 2.46 15.31
CA VAL A 70 -9.35 1.45 15.72
C VAL A 70 -7.94 2.03 15.59
N GLY A 71 -7.64 2.72 14.49
CA GLY A 71 -6.33 3.37 14.30
C GLY A 71 -6.05 4.44 15.35
N VAL A 72 -7.03 5.32 15.63
CA VAL A 72 -6.92 6.36 16.67
C VAL A 72 -6.79 5.73 18.06
N ALA A 73 -7.57 4.68 18.36
CA ALA A 73 -7.47 3.96 19.63
C ALA A 73 -6.09 3.32 19.81
N ILE A 74 -5.55 2.67 18.78
CA ILE A 74 -4.19 2.09 18.82
C ILE A 74 -3.16 3.17 19.13
N VAL A 75 -3.19 4.32 18.43
CA VAL A 75 -2.23 5.41 18.66
C VAL A 75 -2.40 6.05 20.04
N ALA A 76 -3.63 6.36 20.44
CA ALA A 76 -3.92 6.98 21.73
C ALA A 76 -3.55 6.06 22.91
N LEU A 77 -3.71 4.75 22.75
CA LEU A 77 -3.40 3.75 23.77
C LEU A 77 -1.91 3.35 23.76
N SER A 78 -1.18 3.63 22.67
CA SER A 78 0.27 3.39 22.59
C SER A 78 1.09 4.26 23.55
N PHE A 79 0.71 5.52 23.74
CA PHE A 79 1.40 6.45 24.65
C PHE A 79 1.32 6.04 26.14
N PRO A 80 0.16 5.70 26.72
CA PRO A 80 0.09 5.23 28.11
C PRO A 80 0.74 3.86 28.30
N ILE A 81 0.66 2.94 27.33
CA ILE A 81 1.41 1.68 27.42
C ILE A 81 2.92 1.98 27.44
N TYR A 82 3.39 2.98 26.67
CA TYR A 82 4.80 3.31 26.62
C TYR A 82 5.32 3.79 27.98
N LEU A 83 4.49 4.57 28.68
CA LEU A 83 4.77 5.01 30.04
C LEU A 83 4.74 3.86 31.07
N LEU A 84 3.90 2.84 30.87
CA LEU A 84 3.79 1.69 31.80
C LEU A 84 4.90 0.64 31.62
N VAL A 85 5.29 0.36 30.37
CA VAL A 85 6.09 -0.82 30.00
C VAL A 85 7.59 -0.47 29.85
N GLY A 86 7.93 0.78 29.57
CA GLY A 86 9.30 1.22 29.33
C GLY A 86 9.77 0.99 27.88
N PRO A 87 10.92 1.59 27.49
CA PRO A 87 11.33 1.70 26.09
C PRO A 87 11.73 0.36 25.43
N ASP A 88 12.45 -0.50 26.16
CA ASP A 88 13.00 -1.76 25.62
C ASP A 88 11.93 -2.81 25.27
N PRO A 89 11.01 -3.18 26.18
CA PRO A 89 9.91 -4.09 25.85
C PRO A 89 8.95 -3.51 24.80
N MET A 90 8.73 -2.19 24.78
CA MET A 90 7.89 -1.56 23.75
C MET A 90 8.48 -1.67 22.35
N ALA A 91 9.79 -1.45 22.20
CA ALA A 91 10.46 -1.66 20.92
C ALA A 91 10.31 -3.12 20.44
N LYS A 92 10.33 -4.09 21.36
CA LYS A 92 10.12 -5.51 21.04
C LYS A 92 8.69 -5.81 20.58
N ILE A 93 7.69 -5.23 21.27
CA ILE A 93 6.27 -5.36 20.90
C ILE A 93 6.00 -4.73 19.52
N ILE A 94 6.50 -3.52 19.28
CA ILE A 94 6.34 -2.83 18.00
C ILE A 94 6.94 -3.65 16.86
N ARG A 95 8.13 -4.23 17.05
CA ARG A 95 8.73 -5.13 16.05
C ARG A 95 7.90 -6.37 15.81
N PHE A 96 7.40 -7.00 16.86
CA PHE A 96 6.55 -8.19 16.73
C PHE A 96 5.27 -7.87 15.94
N MET A 97 4.58 -6.78 16.28
CA MET A 97 3.41 -6.30 15.55
C MET A 97 3.74 -6.02 14.08
N TYR A 98 4.87 -5.35 13.83
CA TYR A 98 5.33 -5.09 12.47
C TYR A 98 5.57 -6.38 11.68
N CYS A 99 6.21 -7.40 12.28
CA CYS A 99 6.41 -8.70 11.64
C CYS A 99 5.09 -9.38 11.27
N VAL A 100 4.10 -9.35 12.16
CA VAL A 100 2.78 -9.95 11.91
C VAL A 100 2.08 -9.26 10.73
N ILE A 101 2.04 -7.93 10.74
CA ILE A 101 1.41 -7.14 9.67
C ILE A 101 2.16 -7.33 8.34
N SER A 102 3.49 -7.28 8.38
CA SER A 102 4.34 -7.44 7.20
C SER A 102 4.29 -8.85 6.64
N THR A 103 4.05 -9.87 7.47
CA THR A 103 3.90 -11.26 6.98
C THR A 103 2.67 -11.40 6.07
N ASN A 104 1.54 -10.87 6.54
CA ASN A 104 0.30 -10.87 5.75
C ASN A 104 0.48 -10.04 4.47
N SER A 105 1.12 -8.89 4.61
CA SER A 105 1.38 -7.98 3.51
C SER A 105 2.31 -8.56 2.43
N LEU A 106 3.42 -9.17 2.84
CA LEU A 106 4.38 -9.82 1.95
C LEU A 106 3.74 -11.01 1.21
N CYS A 107 2.88 -11.78 1.88
CA CYS A 107 2.11 -12.84 1.22
C CYS A 107 1.19 -12.27 0.11
N TRP A 108 0.48 -11.18 0.40
CA TRP A 108 -0.40 -10.53 -0.57
C TRP A 108 0.37 -9.94 -1.76
N THR A 109 1.46 -9.21 -1.50
CA THR A 109 2.29 -8.63 -2.57
C THR A 109 2.92 -9.70 -3.44
N LEU A 110 3.42 -10.80 -2.87
CA LEU A 110 4.02 -11.90 -3.63
C LEU A 110 2.99 -12.62 -4.51
N SER A 111 1.74 -12.72 -4.03
CA SER A 111 0.63 -13.27 -4.82
C SER A 111 0.26 -12.38 -6.02
N ASN A 112 0.24 -11.05 -5.83
CA ASN A 112 -0.02 -10.09 -6.90
C ASN A 112 1.14 -10.00 -7.89
N LEU A 113 2.38 -10.02 -7.39
CA LEU A 113 3.58 -10.03 -8.22
C LEU A 113 3.60 -11.28 -9.11
N THR A 114 3.30 -12.44 -8.54
CA THR A 114 3.24 -13.68 -9.33
C THR A 114 2.12 -13.63 -10.35
N ARG A 115 0.95 -13.07 -10.00
CA ARG A 115 -0.13 -12.85 -10.98
C ARG A 115 0.30 -11.91 -12.11
N SER A 116 1.10 -10.88 -11.81
CA SER A 116 1.60 -9.93 -12.81
C SER A 116 2.66 -10.56 -13.72
N ILE A 117 3.56 -11.39 -13.19
CA ILE A 117 4.64 -12.03 -13.96
C ILE A 117 4.10 -13.19 -14.81
N LEU A 118 3.24 -14.04 -14.22
CA LEU A 118 2.77 -15.27 -14.85
C LEU A 118 1.56 -15.05 -15.79
N GLY A 119 0.92 -13.89 -15.72
CA GLY A 119 -0.32 -13.59 -16.43
C GLY A 119 -1.55 -14.24 -15.79
N THR A 120 -2.73 -13.68 -16.08
CA THR A 120 -4.00 -14.10 -15.48
C THR A 120 -4.37 -15.55 -15.80
N ASP A 121 -4.02 -16.02 -17.00
CA ASP A 121 -4.46 -17.31 -17.51
C ASP A 121 -3.63 -18.46 -16.93
N CYS A 122 -2.30 -18.27 -16.84
CA CYS A 122 -1.44 -19.22 -16.15
C CYS A 122 -1.74 -19.24 -14.66
N TYR A 123 -1.97 -18.07 -14.05
CA TYR A 123 -2.32 -17.95 -12.64
C TYR A 123 -3.64 -18.65 -12.28
N ARG A 124 -4.61 -18.69 -13.21
CA ARG A 124 -5.87 -19.44 -13.04
C ARG A 124 -5.70 -20.96 -13.14
N ARG A 125 -4.70 -21.43 -13.86
CA ARG A 125 -4.42 -22.87 -14.06
C ARG A 125 -3.76 -23.54 -12.84
N ILE A 126 -3.39 -22.76 -11.83
CA ILE A 126 -2.76 -23.25 -10.59
C ILE A 126 -3.77 -24.06 -9.75
N PRO A 127 -3.37 -25.24 -9.21
CA PRO A 127 -4.26 -26.10 -8.43
C PRO A 127 -4.75 -25.44 -7.13
N ARG A 128 -5.98 -25.79 -6.73
CA ARG A 128 -6.61 -25.33 -5.49
C ARG A 128 -6.67 -26.47 -4.48
N ILE A 129 -6.38 -26.15 -3.22
CA ILE A 129 -6.57 -27.06 -2.09
C ILE A 129 -7.90 -26.67 -1.46
N ARG A 130 -8.87 -27.60 -1.41
CA ARG A 130 -10.11 -27.38 -0.66
C ARG A 130 -10.04 -28.15 0.65
N LEU A 131 -10.43 -27.51 1.73
CA LEU A 131 -10.65 -28.16 3.02
C LEU A 131 -12.12 -28.57 3.05
N VAL A 132 -12.38 -29.87 2.94
CA VAL A 132 -13.74 -30.39 2.97
C VAL A 132 -13.96 -31.05 4.34
N LEU A 133 -14.90 -30.53 5.12
CA LEU A 133 -15.24 -31.05 6.43
C LEU A 133 -16.51 -31.90 6.30
N VAL A 134 -16.38 -33.23 6.37
CA VAL A 134 -17.53 -34.15 6.34
C VAL A 134 -17.53 -34.94 7.63
N GLU A 135 -18.65 -34.87 8.37
CA GLU A 135 -18.95 -35.70 9.55
C GLU A 135 -17.71 -35.94 10.45
N SER A 136 -17.14 -34.85 10.96
CA SER A 136 -16.03 -34.86 11.93
C SER A 136 -14.64 -35.26 11.39
N ARG A 137 -14.48 -35.54 10.09
CA ARG A 137 -13.16 -35.76 9.46
C ARG A 137 -12.82 -34.67 8.46
N ILE A 138 -11.59 -34.15 8.56
CA ILE A 138 -11.04 -33.14 7.66
C ILE A 138 -10.37 -33.86 6.50
N TYR A 139 -10.87 -33.66 5.28
CA TYR A 139 -10.23 -34.14 4.06
C TYR A 139 -9.57 -32.97 3.32
N LEU A 140 -8.31 -33.17 2.91
CA LEU A 140 -7.60 -32.29 2.00
C LEU A 140 -7.82 -32.79 0.58
N ASP A 141 -8.70 -32.12 -0.18
CA ASP A 141 -8.90 -32.46 -1.59
C ASP A 141 -7.98 -31.58 -2.46
N PHE A 142 -7.18 -32.24 -3.30
CA PHE A 142 -6.18 -31.60 -4.16
C PHE A 142 -6.68 -31.59 -5.59
N GLU A 143 -7.40 -30.52 -5.95
CA GLU A 143 -8.06 -30.47 -7.24
C GLU A 143 -7.12 -29.95 -8.32
N ARG A 144 -6.66 -30.87 -9.18
CA ARG A 144 -5.73 -30.62 -10.28
C ARG A 144 -6.42 -30.08 -11.55
N ARG A 145 -7.75 -30.15 -11.65
CA ARG A 145 -8.52 -29.73 -12.83
C ARG A 145 -9.97 -29.38 -12.45
N SER A 146 -10.37 -28.15 -12.74
CA SER A 146 -11.72 -27.61 -12.53
C SER A 146 -12.73 -28.25 -13.50
N THR A 147 -13.19 -29.46 -13.24
CA THR A 147 -14.24 -30.13 -14.05
C THR A 147 -15.20 -30.94 -13.18
N ARG A 148 -15.72 -30.37 -12.09
CA ARG A 148 -16.87 -30.95 -11.39
C ARG A 148 -18.00 -29.91 -11.24
N PRO A 149 -19.19 -30.14 -11.83
CA PRO A 149 -20.32 -29.23 -11.79
C PRO A 149 -21.21 -29.57 -10.59
N ASP A 150 -20.68 -29.52 -9.37
CA ASP A 150 -21.51 -29.71 -8.17
C ASP A 150 -21.56 -28.38 -7.40
N PRO A 151 -22.76 -27.89 -7.01
CA PRO A 151 -22.89 -26.66 -6.24
C PRO A 151 -22.18 -26.80 -4.88
N PRO A 152 -21.72 -25.70 -4.26
CA PRO A 152 -21.01 -25.77 -3.00
C PRO A 152 -21.93 -26.33 -1.92
N ALA A 153 -21.71 -27.57 -1.51
CA ALA A 153 -22.30 -28.10 -0.29
C ALA A 153 -21.86 -27.21 0.89
N ILE A 154 -22.80 -26.97 1.81
CA ILE A 154 -22.73 -26.09 3.00
C ILE A 154 -21.51 -26.37 3.91
N SER A 155 -20.77 -27.45 3.67
CA SER A 155 -19.61 -27.91 4.46
C SER A 155 -18.23 -27.62 3.85
N THR A 156 -18.15 -26.90 2.73
CA THR A 156 -16.86 -26.58 2.09
C THR A 156 -16.19 -25.36 2.73
N LEU A 157 -15.14 -25.60 3.52
CA LEU A 157 -14.26 -24.54 4.03
C LEU A 157 -13.44 -23.99 2.86
N GLN A 158 -13.53 -22.67 2.68
CA GLN A 158 -12.83 -21.81 1.72
C GLN A 158 -11.60 -22.45 1.03
N GLY A 159 -11.66 -22.62 -0.29
CA GLY A 159 -10.54 -23.17 -1.06
C GLY A 159 -9.33 -22.22 -1.09
N VAL A 160 -8.19 -22.68 -0.60
CA VAL A 160 -6.92 -21.93 -0.58
C VAL A 160 -6.04 -22.42 -1.73
N ARG A 161 -5.44 -21.50 -2.49
CA ARG A 161 -4.52 -21.88 -3.59
C ARG A 161 -3.21 -22.38 -3.02
N LEU A 162 -2.64 -23.44 -3.62
CA LEU A 162 -1.37 -24.00 -3.19
C LEU A 162 -0.26 -22.94 -3.13
N THR A 163 -0.22 -22.03 -4.10
CA THR A 163 0.77 -20.95 -4.13
C THR A 163 0.65 -19.99 -2.96
N THR A 164 -0.57 -19.72 -2.47
CA THR A 164 -0.78 -18.88 -1.28
C THR A 164 -0.16 -19.50 -0.03
N VAL A 165 -0.17 -20.83 0.09
CA VAL A 165 0.47 -21.55 1.20
C VAL A 165 2.00 -21.39 1.12
N PHE A 166 2.59 -21.54 -0.07
CA PHE A 166 4.02 -21.30 -0.28
C PHE A 166 4.43 -19.85 0.04
N TYR A 167 3.66 -18.86 -0.38
CA TYR A 167 3.93 -17.46 -0.06
C TYR A 167 3.83 -17.18 1.44
N LEU A 168 2.86 -17.80 2.13
CA LEU A 168 2.72 -17.68 3.57
C LEU A 168 3.93 -18.28 4.31
N LEU A 169 4.41 -19.46 3.89
CA LEU A 169 5.61 -20.08 4.43
C LEU A 169 6.87 -19.23 4.20
N ALA A 170 7.08 -18.75 2.97
CA ALA A 170 8.21 -17.88 2.63
C ALA A 170 8.17 -16.55 3.42
N SER A 171 6.97 -15.99 3.57
CA SER A 171 6.75 -14.76 4.33
C SER A 171 7.03 -14.93 5.83
N LEU A 172 6.55 -16.04 6.42
CA LEU A 172 6.85 -16.39 7.81
C LEU A 172 8.35 -16.60 8.03
N ALA A 173 9.02 -17.32 7.13
CA ALA A 173 10.47 -17.52 7.21
C ALA A 173 11.24 -16.19 7.18
N THR A 174 10.83 -15.25 6.34
CA THR A 174 11.43 -13.91 6.24
C THR A 174 11.22 -13.11 7.53
N SER A 175 10.00 -13.10 8.07
CA SER A 175 9.68 -12.40 9.33
C SER A 175 10.36 -13.01 10.56
N ILE A 176 10.45 -14.34 10.64
CA ILE A 176 11.18 -15.05 11.71
C ILE A 176 12.67 -14.71 11.64
N SER A 177 13.24 -14.70 10.43
CA SER A 177 14.64 -14.31 10.21
C SER A 177 14.91 -12.86 10.62
N TYR A 178 13.98 -11.94 10.37
CA TYR A 178 14.10 -10.55 10.82
C TYR A 178 14.01 -10.43 12.36
N MET A 179 13.15 -11.24 12.99
CA MET A 179 12.90 -11.16 14.43
C MET A 179 14.00 -11.80 15.28
N PHE A 180 14.55 -12.94 14.85
CA PHE A 180 15.53 -13.72 15.61
C PHE A 180 16.94 -13.68 15.04
N GLY A 181 17.14 -13.11 13.85
CA GLY A 181 18.45 -13.02 13.21
C GLY A 181 19.43 -12.21 14.05
N SER A 182 20.58 -12.82 14.38
CA SER A 182 21.68 -12.14 15.07
C SER A 182 22.28 -11.00 14.23
N SER A 183 22.31 -11.17 12.90
CA SER A 183 22.68 -10.13 11.94
C SER A 183 21.42 -9.54 11.32
N LYS A 184 21.11 -8.30 11.67
CA LYS A 184 19.95 -7.59 11.09
C LYS A 184 20.28 -7.22 9.65
N SER A 185 19.74 -7.99 8.72
CA SER A 185 19.89 -7.71 7.30
C SER A 185 19.04 -6.51 6.90
N ILE A 186 19.70 -5.48 6.38
CA ILE A 186 19.08 -4.27 5.81
C ILE A 186 18.06 -4.65 4.72
N TYR A 187 18.44 -5.58 3.85
CA TYR A 187 17.59 -5.99 2.73
C TYR A 187 16.29 -6.66 3.16
N ILE A 188 16.31 -7.43 4.27
CA ILE A 188 15.10 -8.08 4.78
C ILE A 188 14.11 -7.02 5.31
N SER A 189 14.61 -6.03 6.06
CA SER A 189 13.76 -4.91 6.51
C SER A 189 13.19 -4.12 5.35
N ASP A 190 13.98 -3.85 4.30
CA ASP A 190 13.53 -3.08 3.14
C ASP A 190 12.43 -3.83 2.37
N VAL A 191 12.57 -5.15 2.18
CA VAL A 191 11.54 -5.98 1.54
C VAL A 191 10.23 -5.97 2.34
N LEU A 192 10.31 -6.10 3.66
CA LEU A 192 9.12 -6.02 4.53
C LEU A 192 8.48 -4.62 4.44
N MET A 193 9.28 -3.56 4.42
CA MET A 193 8.82 -2.17 4.31
C MET A 193 8.13 -1.90 2.97
N PHE A 194 8.71 -2.31 1.84
CA PHE A 194 8.09 -2.16 0.53
C PHE A 194 6.80 -2.96 0.39
N SER A 195 6.77 -4.18 0.92
CA SER A 195 5.55 -4.99 0.89
C SER A 195 4.42 -4.30 1.66
N LEU A 196 4.75 -3.81 2.86
CA LEU A 196 3.82 -3.07 3.71
C LEU A 196 3.30 -1.82 3.00
N ALA A 197 4.19 -1.05 2.37
CA ALA A 197 3.80 0.15 1.64
C ALA A 197 2.85 -0.14 0.46
N HIS A 198 3.12 -1.20 -0.31
CA HIS A 198 2.27 -1.59 -1.43
C HIS A 198 0.87 -2.01 -0.97
N VAL A 199 0.77 -2.78 0.12
CA VAL A 199 -0.53 -3.19 0.71
C VAL A 199 -1.26 -2.01 1.31
N ASP A 200 -0.55 -1.12 1.99
CA ASP A 200 -1.19 0.04 2.60
C ASP A 200 -1.80 0.97 1.53
N MET A 201 -1.07 1.24 0.45
CA MET A 201 -1.57 2.01 -0.70
C MET A 201 -2.80 1.37 -1.35
N SER A 202 -2.88 0.04 -1.39
CA SER A 202 -3.99 -0.67 -2.01
C SER A 202 -5.24 -0.80 -1.12
N LEU A 203 -5.09 -0.88 0.22
CA LEU A 203 -6.22 -1.01 1.15
C LEU A 203 -6.89 0.34 1.45
N VAL A 204 -6.10 1.33 1.86
CA VAL A 204 -6.64 2.60 2.35
C VAL A 204 -6.66 3.62 1.22
N LYS A 205 -7.79 3.62 0.50
CA LYS A 205 -8.07 4.45 -0.67
C LYS A 205 -8.81 5.74 -0.30
N PRO A 206 -8.19 6.93 -0.41
CA PRO A 206 -8.91 8.19 -0.25
C PRO A 206 -9.91 8.34 -1.40
N GLY A 207 -11.17 8.63 -1.06
CA GLY A 207 -12.26 8.73 -2.05
C GLY A 207 -12.60 10.16 -2.48
N ARG A 208 -12.00 11.18 -1.84
CA ARG A 208 -12.16 12.61 -2.19
C ARG A 208 -10.81 13.30 -2.14
N LEU A 209 -10.61 14.31 -2.98
CA LEU A 209 -9.37 15.11 -2.97
C LEU A 209 -9.11 15.75 -1.61
N ARG A 210 -10.15 16.28 -0.94
CA ARG A 210 -10.04 16.89 0.39
C ARG A 210 -9.46 15.94 1.43
N THR A 211 -9.92 14.68 1.43
CA THR A 211 -9.38 13.67 2.35
C THR A 211 -7.92 13.33 2.04
N ALA A 212 -7.55 13.25 0.76
CA ALA A 212 -6.18 12.98 0.36
C ALA A 212 -5.23 14.14 0.79
N CYS A 213 -5.65 15.39 0.59
CA CYS A 213 -4.90 16.57 1.03
C CYS A 213 -4.81 16.64 2.56
N LEU A 214 -5.90 16.32 3.28
CA LEU A 214 -5.91 16.28 4.73
C LEU A 214 -4.90 15.25 5.26
N PHE A 215 -4.87 14.03 4.72
CA PHE A 215 -3.87 13.03 5.11
C PHE A 215 -2.44 13.51 4.85
N LEU A 216 -2.21 14.16 3.70
CA LEU A 216 -0.90 14.64 3.28
C LEU A 216 -0.38 15.79 4.17
N VAL A 217 -1.25 16.61 4.78
CA VAL A 217 -0.87 17.71 5.67
C VAL A 217 -0.93 17.32 7.16
N LEU A 218 -2.01 16.66 7.58
CA LEU A 218 -2.28 16.36 8.99
C LEU A 218 -1.32 15.32 9.56
N VAL A 219 -0.93 14.30 8.78
CA VAL A 219 -0.07 13.22 9.28
C VAL A 219 1.36 13.74 9.57
N PRO A 220 2.05 14.43 8.66
CA PRO A 220 3.36 15.02 8.98
C PRO A 220 3.27 16.06 10.08
N MET A 221 2.18 16.82 10.16
CA MET A 221 1.98 17.76 11.26
C MET A 221 1.82 17.02 12.59
N LEU A 222 0.98 15.99 12.68
CA LEU A 222 0.75 15.27 13.95
C LEU A 222 1.99 14.48 14.42
N PHE A 223 2.73 13.87 13.50
CA PHE A 223 3.93 13.08 13.82
C PHE A 223 5.20 13.92 13.89
N GLY A 224 5.28 15.03 13.17
CA GLY A 224 6.42 15.95 13.15
C GLY A 224 6.33 17.10 14.15
N TRP A 225 5.12 17.52 14.54
CA TRP A 225 4.90 18.61 15.51
C TRP A 225 5.48 18.31 16.90
N PRO A 226 5.37 17.09 17.46
CA PRO A 226 6.04 16.77 18.73
C PRO A 226 7.56 16.93 18.64
N ALA A 227 8.17 16.52 17.52
CA ALA A 227 9.60 16.70 17.29
C ALA A 227 9.96 18.20 17.17
N PHE A 228 9.19 18.97 16.40
CA PHE A 228 9.42 20.40 16.20
C PHE A 228 9.18 21.25 17.47
N SER A 229 8.12 20.96 18.23
CA SER A 229 7.65 21.76 19.38
C SER A 229 8.51 21.58 20.64
N LEU A 230 9.11 20.40 20.84
CA LEU A 230 9.94 20.12 22.02
C LEU A 230 11.37 20.69 21.89
N GLY A 231 11.68 21.48 20.85
CA GLY A 231 13.03 22.02 20.65
C GLY A 231 14.09 20.97 20.28
N TYR A 232 13.71 19.69 20.25
CA TYR A 232 14.45 18.63 19.56
C TYR A 232 14.23 18.81 18.06
N GLY A 233 14.88 19.83 17.47
CA GLY A 233 15.23 19.77 16.06
C GLY A 233 15.76 18.37 15.77
N THR A 234 15.48 17.82 14.58
CA THR A 234 15.74 16.43 14.13
C THR A 234 17.21 15.99 14.23
N LEU A 235 17.79 16.05 15.42
CA LEU A 235 19.05 15.48 15.82
C LEU A 235 18.72 14.16 16.51
N ALA A 236 18.14 13.25 15.73
CA ALA A 236 18.71 11.92 15.75
C ALA A 236 19.99 11.95 14.90
N VAL A 237 20.95 12.81 15.26
CA VAL A 237 22.36 12.46 15.11
C VAL A 237 22.62 11.50 16.28
N SER A 238 22.04 10.30 16.20
CA SER A 238 22.69 9.18 16.84
C SER A 238 23.76 8.75 15.84
N GLU A 239 25.02 8.94 16.20
CA GLU A 239 26.20 8.39 15.51
C GLU A 239 26.17 6.85 15.40
N ILE A 240 25.09 6.25 15.89
CA ILE A 240 24.79 4.83 15.84
C ILE A 240 23.45 4.69 15.11
N PRO A 241 23.38 3.99 13.97
CA PRO A 241 22.12 3.67 13.34
C PRO A 241 21.30 2.86 14.34
N ASN A 242 20.14 3.37 14.74
CA ASN A 242 19.13 2.55 15.39
C ASN A 242 18.54 1.61 14.33
N LEU A 243 19.30 0.55 14.00
CA LEU A 243 19.02 -0.55 13.06
C LEU A 243 17.83 -1.43 13.52
N ASN A 244 16.96 -0.84 14.31
CA ASN A 244 16.00 -1.40 15.24
C ASN A 244 14.58 -0.90 14.92
N ASN A 245 14.44 0.08 14.02
CA ASN A 245 13.14 0.57 13.59
C ASN A 245 12.76 -0.10 12.25
N PRO A 246 11.74 -0.98 12.24
CA PRO A 246 11.32 -1.67 11.02
C PRO A 246 10.64 -0.77 9.98
N SER A 247 10.27 0.47 10.36
CA SER A 247 9.50 1.40 9.51
C SER A 247 10.37 2.31 8.62
N GLN A 248 11.63 1.94 8.40
CA GLN A 248 12.60 2.73 7.66
C GLN A 248 13.21 1.91 6.52
N LEU A 249 13.40 2.56 5.39
CA LEU A 249 14.20 2.08 4.26
C LEU A 249 15.65 2.48 4.50
N LEU A 250 16.57 1.53 4.45
CA LEU A 250 17.98 1.77 4.73
C LEU A 250 18.82 1.41 3.51
N ILE A 251 19.60 2.36 2.98
CA ILE A 251 20.49 2.09 1.84
C ILE A 251 21.93 2.45 2.22
N PRO A 252 22.88 1.48 2.14
CA PRO A 252 24.28 1.75 2.41
C PRO A 252 24.87 2.65 1.32
N THR A 253 25.62 3.69 1.71
CA THR A 253 26.29 4.59 0.76
C THR A 253 27.57 3.99 0.18
N THR A 254 28.12 2.96 0.82
CA THR A 254 29.35 2.30 0.38
C THR A 254 29.03 0.90 -0.11
N LEU A 255 29.16 0.69 -1.42
CA LEU A 255 28.92 -0.61 -2.07
C LEU A 255 30.08 -1.60 -1.89
N ASN A 256 31.22 -1.14 -1.36
CA ASN A 256 32.43 -1.96 -1.26
C ASN A 256 32.59 -2.56 0.15
N SER A 257 32.35 -3.86 0.27
CA SER A 257 32.37 -4.65 1.51
C SER A 257 33.74 -4.73 2.20
N LEU A 258 34.82 -4.33 1.53
CA LEU A 258 36.20 -4.37 2.05
C LEU A 258 36.67 -3.10 2.79
N SER A 259 35.83 -2.06 2.90
CA SER A 259 36.25 -0.81 3.54
C SER A 259 36.13 -0.90 5.07
N THR A 260 37.22 -0.62 5.77
CA THR A 260 37.33 -0.59 7.25
C THR A 260 36.68 0.63 7.90
N GLN A 261 35.98 1.47 7.14
CA GLN A 261 35.27 2.65 7.65
C GLN A 261 33.80 2.33 7.96
N PRO A 262 33.18 2.99 8.95
CA PRO A 262 31.76 2.83 9.22
C PRO A 262 30.94 3.21 7.99
N THR A 263 30.17 2.26 7.46
CA THR A 263 29.30 2.47 6.29
C THR A 263 28.23 3.49 6.67
N ARG A 264 28.22 4.65 6.02
CA ARG A 264 27.10 5.60 6.17
C ARG A 264 25.85 4.97 5.55
N ILE A 265 24.71 5.16 6.21
CA ILE A 265 23.42 4.60 5.78
C ILE A 265 22.48 5.77 5.54
N ILE A 266 21.89 5.84 4.35
CA ILE A 266 20.80 6.77 4.06
C ILE A 266 19.52 6.13 4.59
N VAL A 267 18.78 6.88 5.39
CA VAL A 267 17.54 6.43 6.02
C VAL A 267 16.39 7.23 5.43
N LEU A 268 15.39 6.54 4.89
CA LEU A 268 14.12 7.13 4.44
C LEU A 268 12.96 6.51 5.21
N SER A 269 11.99 7.31 5.64
CA SER A 269 10.86 6.77 6.43
C SER A 269 9.84 6.10 5.52
N ALA A 270 9.18 5.03 5.98
CA ALA A 270 8.11 4.39 5.22
C ALA A 270 6.94 5.34 4.92
N LEU A 271 6.69 6.30 5.81
CA LEU A 271 5.67 7.34 5.63
C LEU A 271 5.97 8.26 4.44
N ASP A 272 7.24 8.51 4.13
CA ASP A 272 7.68 9.33 2.99
C ASP A 272 7.44 8.64 1.64
N ILE A 273 7.13 7.33 1.66
CA ILE A 273 6.72 6.56 0.48
C ILE A 273 5.20 6.39 0.47
N ILE A 274 4.63 5.97 1.60
CA ILE A 274 3.20 5.63 1.73
C ILE A 274 2.29 6.83 1.52
N LEU A 275 2.52 7.95 2.23
CA LEU A 275 1.62 9.09 2.22
C LEU A 275 1.54 9.77 0.84
N PRO A 276 2.65 10.21 0.24
CA PRO A 276 2.61 10.75 -1.12
C PRO A 276 2.17 9.68 -2.12
N GLY A 277 2.53 8.41 -1.92
CA GLY A 277 2.07 7.32 -2.78
C GLY A 277 0.56 7.13 -2.82
N LYS A 278 -0.14 7.31 -1.70
CA LYS A 278 -1.62 7.34 -1.69
C LYS A 278 -2.19 8.50 -2.50
N PHE A 279 -1.53 9.65 -2.47
CA PHE A 279 -1.94 10.81 -3.24
C PHE A 279 -1.69 10.60 -4.75
N VAL A 280 -0.55 10.02 -5.12
CA VAL A 280 -0.25 9.62 -6.50
C VAL A 280 -1.22 8.53 -6.98
N ALA A 281 -1.58 7.57 -6.12
CA ALA A 281 -2.60 6.55 -6.41
C ALA A 281 -3.99 7.16 -6.62
N PHE A 282 -4.33 8.22 -5.87
CA PHE A 282 -5.54 9.00 -6.13
C PHE A 282 -5.49 9.69 -7.50
N ALA A 283 -4.38 10.34 -7.85
CA ALA A 283 -4.19 10.97 -9.15
C ALA A 283 -4.28 9.95 -10.29
N TYR A 284 -3.71 8.75 -10.14
CA TYR A 284 -3.83 7.65 -11.11
C TYR A 284 -5.27 7.23 -11.35
N ARG A 285 -6.07 7.11 -10.27
CA ARG A 285 -7.48 6.71 -10.36
C ARG A 285 -8.35 7.81 -10.96
N LEU A 286 -8.05 9.07 -10.65
CA LEU A 286 -8.69 10.22 -11.29
C LEU A 286 -8.39 10.26 -12.79
N ASP A 287 -7.13 10.10 -13.19
CA ASP A 287 -6.75 10.02 -14.60
C ASP A 287 -7.50 8.87 -15.27
N ALA A 288 -7.53 7.68 -14.67
CA ALA A 288 -8.25 6.55 -15.22
C ALA A 288 -9.76 6.80 -15.37
N HIS A 289 -10.38 7.59 -14.49
CA HIS A 289 -11.77 8.03 -14.63
C HIS A 289 -11.94 9.00 -15.80
N LEU A 290 -11.08 10.01 -15.91
CA LEU A 290 -11.06 10.96 -17.04
C LEU A 290 -10.80 10.25 -18.37
N ARG A 291 -9.97 9.19 -18.36
CA ARG A 291 -9.69 8.33 -19.50
C ARG A 291 -10.95 7.69 -20.07
N ARG A 292 -11.83 7.19 -19.20
CA ARG A 292 -13.11 6.60 -19.61
C ARG A 292 -14.11 7.64 -20.09
N GLN A 293 -14.09 8.84 -19.52
CA GLN A 293 -14.96 9.94 -19.96
C GLN A 293 -14.42 10.66 -21.21
N SER A 294 -13.42 10.11 -21.91
CA SER A 294 -12.73 10.73 -23.05
C SER A 294 -12.25 12.17 -22.81
N LYS A 295 -12.02 12.55 -21.55
CA LYS A 295 -11.51 13.87 -21.10
C LYS A 295 -10.01 13.82 -20.80
N GLN A 296 -9.26 13.08 -21.61
CA GLN A 296 -7.82 12.97 -21.44
C GLN A 296 -7.13 14.24 -21.95
N GLY A 297 -6.60 15.04 -21.05
CA GLY A 297 -5.65 16.10 -21.41
C GLY A 297 -4.25 15.54 -21.70
N PRO A 298 -3.39 16.33 -22.37
CA PRO A 298 -2.03 15.94 -22.73
C PRO A 298 -1.13 15.71 -21.50
N LEU A 299 -1.40 16.42 -20.40
CA LEU A 299 -0.61 16.35 -19.17
C LEU A 299 -1.38 15.61 -18.07
N THR A 300 -1.01 14.37 -17.75
CA THR A 300 -1.71 13.51 -16.77
C THR A 300 -1.44 13.94 -15.33
N TYR A 301 -2.46 13.85 -14.46
CA TYR A 301 -2.33 14.18 -13.03
C TYR A 301 -1.32 13.23 -12.35
N PHE A 302 -1.37 11.95 -12.70
CA PHE A 302 -0.46 10.92 -12.24
C PHE A 302 0.98 11.19 -12.66
N GLY A 303 1.21 11.48 -13.94
CA GLY A 303 2.57 11.73 -14.45
C GLY A 303 3.19 12.95 -13.77
N ALA A 304 2.45 14.05 -13.67
CA ALA A 304 2.93 15.25 -13.01
C ALA A 304 3.23 15.00 -11.52
N THR A 305 2.30 14.41 -10.77
CA THR A 305 2.50 14.13 -9.34
C THR A 305 3.64 13.15 -9.06
N LEU A 306 3.84 12.15 -9.93
CA LEU A 306 4.97 11.22 -9.82
C LEU A 306 6.31 11.92 -10.08
N VAL A 307 6.37 12.83 -11.06
CA VAL A 307 7.56 13.67 -11.31
C VAL A 307 7.78 14.65 -10.16
N GLY A 308 6.71 15.23 -9.60
CA GLY A 308 6.79 16.07 -8.40
C GLY A 308 7.37 15.32 -7.21
N TYR A 309 6.95 14.06 -7.00
CA TYR A 309 7.49 13.18 -5.97
C TYR A 309 8.99 12.90 -6.17
N THR A 310 9.41 12.51 -7.37
CA THR A 310 10.82 12.18 -7.65
C THR A 310 11.74 13.39 -7.48
N LEU A 311 11.31 14.56 -7.98
CA LEU A 311 12.06 15.81 -7.84
C LEU A 311 12.16 16.22 -6.37
N ALA A 312 11.07 16.15 -5.62
CA ALA A 312 11.07 16.53 -4.21
C ALA A 312 11.95 15.62 -3.36
N LEU A 313 11.93 14.31 -3.62
CA LEU A 313 12.81 13.35 -2.94
C LEU A 313 14.28 13.60 -3.29
N SER A 314 14.58 13.89 -4.56
CA SER A 314 15.94 14.24 -5.01
C SER A 314 16.45 15.53 -4.36
N ILE A 315 15.60 16.55 -4.27
CA ILE A 315 15.91 17.81 -3.58
C ILE A 315 16.15 17.56 -2.10
N ALA A 316 15.29 16.77 -1.43
CA ALA A 316 15.45 16.45 -0.01
C ALA A 316 16.81 15.79 0.27
N LEU A 317 17.19 14.79 -0.52
CA LEU A 317 18.50 14.12 -0.39
C LEU A 317 19.68 15.04 -0.73
N GLY A 318 19.53 15.90 -1.74
CA GLY A 318 20.55 16.88 -2.10
C GLY A 318 20.78 17.91 -0.98
N VAL A 319 19.70 18.40 -0.37
CA VAL A 319 19.77 19.35 0.75
C VAL A 319 20.41 18.69 1.97
N THR A 320 20.05 17.45 2.31
CA THR A 320 20.71 16.74 3.43
C THR A 320 22.19 16.49 3.16
N HIS A 321 22.57 16.25 1.90
CA HIS A 321 23.96 16.10 1.50
C HIS A 321 24.77 17.39 1.67
N ILE A 322 24.23 18.54 1.22
CA ILE A 322 24.91 19.84 1.30
C ILE A 322 24.97 20.36 2.73
N LEU A 323 23.87 20.26 3.48
CA LEU A 323 23.77 20.79 4.84
C LEU A 323 24.39 19.88 5.89
N GLY A 324 24.59 18.59 5.59
CA GLY A 324 25.10 17.60 6.55
C GLY A 324 24.16 17.34 7.74
N VAL A 325 22.94 17.90 7.71
CA VAL A 325 21.93 17.78 8.75
C VAL A 325 20.77 16.93 8.23
N ALA A 326 20.39 15.91 9.00
CA ALA A 326 19.21 15.11 8.71
C ALA A 326 17.95 15.95 8.88
N GLN A 327 17.22 16.16 7.77
CA GLN A 327 15.97 16.90 7.74
C GLN A 327 14.79 15.94 7.47
N LEU A 328 13.61 16.33 7.94
CA LEU A 328 12.39 15.54 7.75
C LEU A 328 11.96 15.58 6.27
N ALA A 329 12.20 14.51 5.51
CA ALA A 329 11.94 14.45 4.07
C ALA A 329 10.48 14.74 3.70
N SER A 330 9.51 14.34 4.54
CA SER A 330 8.08 14.66 4.35
C SER A 330 7.77 16.15 4.21
N LEU A 331 8.62 17.04 4.76
CA LEU A 331 8.46 18.50 4.64
C LEU A 331 8.59 18.97 3.18
N TYR A 332 9.42 18.31 2.38
CA TYR A 332 9.65 18.65 0.97
C TYR A 332 8.67 17.92 0.05
N ILE A 333 8.49 16.62 0.29
CA ILE A 333 7.75 15.72 -0.62
C ILE A 333 6.28 16.11 -0.71
N ASN A 334 5.64 16.33 0.44
CA ASN A 334 4.22 16.59 0.52
C ASN A 334 3.78 17.87 -0.20
N PRO A 335 4.34 19.07 0.10
CA PRO A 335 3.94 20.29 -0.60
C PRO A 335 4.26 20.24 -2.09
N MET A 336 5.37 19.62 -2.51
CA MET A 336 5.72 19.51 -3.93
C MET A 336 4.75 18.59 -4.69
N CYS A 337 4.34 17.46 -4.11
CA CYS A 337 3.29 16.60 -4.69
C CYS A 337 1.97 17.36 -4.84
N PHE A 338 1.56 18.09 -3.79
CA PHE A 338 0.33 18.88 -3.83
C PHE A 338 0.39 20.01 -4.86
N LEU A 339 1.49 20.78 -4.89
CA LEU A 339 1.71 21.85 -5.85
C LEU A 339 1.74 21.33 -7.29
N SER A 340 2.37 20.18 -7.52
CA SER A 340 2.39 19.56 -8.85
C SER A 340 0.99 19.18 -9.30
N PHE A 341 0.17 18.59 -8.43
CA PHE A 341 -1.23 18.27 -8.76
C PHE A 341 -2.06 19.52 -9.02
N MET A 342 -1.94 20.51 -8.13
CA MET A 342 -2.62 21.80 -8.25
C MET A 342 -2.24 22.50 -9.56
N GLY A 343 -0.95 22.54 -9.90
CA GLY A 343 -0.43 23.10 -11.13
C GLY A 343 -1.08 22.45 -12.36
N THR A 344 -1.18 21.12 -12.39
CA THR A 344 -1.89 20.44 -13.48
C THR A 344 -3.38 20.75 -13.54
N ALA A 345 -4.05 20.86 -12.40
CA ALA A 345 -5.48 21.20 -12.35
C ALA A 345 -5.75 22.64 -12.82
N LEU A 346 -4.85 23.58 -12.50
CA LEU A 346 -4.90 24.97 -12.95
C LEU A 346 -4.63 25.08 -14.45
N LEU A 347 -3.61 24.40 -14.97
CA LEU A 347 -3.27 24.39 -16.40
C LEU A 347 -4.40 23.79 -17.26
N ARG A 348 -5.15 22.82 -16.72
CA ARG A 348 -6.32 22.24 -17.39
C ARG A 348 -7.61 23.06 -17.20
N GLY A 349 -7.67 23.97 -16.23
CA GLY A 349 -8.88 24.73 -15.91
C GLY A 349 -10.02 23.90 -15.26
N GLU A 350 -9.74 22.67 -14.82
CA GLU A 350 -10.76 21.71 -14.34
C GLU A 350 -10.84 21.63 -12.80
N TRP A 351 -10.27 22.59 -12.06
CA TRP A 351 -10.17 22.57 -10.61
C TRP A 351 -11.49 22.25 -9.90
N ARG A 352 -12.60 22.88 -10.33
CA ARG A 352 -13.92 22.67 -9.72
C ARG A 352 -14.40 21.21 -9.87
N TYR A 353 -14.13 20.60 -11.02
CA TYR A 353 -14.50 19.21 -11.29
C TYR A 353 -13.68 18.26 -10.40
N VAL A 354 -12.37 18.45 -10.37
CA VAL A 354 -11.44 17.63 -9.59
C VAL A 354 -11.72 17.74 -8.08
N TRP A 355 -12.06 18.94 -7.59
CA TRP A 355 -12.42 19.18 -6.19
C TRP A 355 -13.77 18.54 -5.79
N ALA A 356 -14.71 18.45 -6.72
CA ALA A 356 -16.02 17.84 -6.52
C ALA A 356 -16.01 16.31 -6.72
N TRP A 357 -15.00 15.76 -7.38
CA TRP A 357 -14.92 14.34 -7.71
C TRP A 357 -14.91 13.46 -6.44
N LYS A 358 -15.78 12.45 -6.45
CA LYS A 358 -15.87 11.41 -5.42
C LYS A 358 -15.76 10.05 -6.10
N GLU A 359 -14.76 9.28 -5.68
CA GLU A 359 -14.57 7.91 -6.14
C GLU A 359 -15.70 7.00 -5.63
N GLY A 360 -16.23 6.15 -6.52
CA GLY A 360 -17.29 5.19 -6.22
C GLY A 360 -18.72 5.76 -6.26
N ALA A 361 -18.89 7.06 -6.54
CA ALA A 361 -20.23 7.66 -6.61
C ALA A 361 -21.13 7.07 -7.71
N GLN A 362 -20.55 6.63 -8.83
CA GLN A 362 -21.30 6.00 -9.94
C GLN A 362 -21.74 4.57 -9.60
N GLU A 363 -20.91 3.83 -8.87
CA GLU A 363 -21.18 2.45 -8.44
C GLU A 363 -22.24 2.43 -7.32
N ASP A 364 -22.18 3.38 -6.38
CA ASP A 364 -23.17 3.54 -5.31
C ASP A 364 -24.59 3.79 -5.86
N LEU A 365 -24.69 4.50 -7.00
CA LEU A 365 -25.98 4.78 -7.67
C LEU A 365 -26.52 3.55 -8.41
N GLY A 366 -25.65 2.78 -9.08
CA GLY A 366 -26.03 1.55 -9.78
C GLY A 366 -26.49 0.44 -8.82
N GLU A 367 -25.86 0.30 -7.65
CA GLU A 367 -26.31 -0.63 -6.61
C GLU A 367 -27.65 -0.20 -5.99
N ALA A 368 -27.86 1.09 -5.74
CA ALA A 368 -29.14 1.60 -5.23
C ALA A 368 -30.29 1.42 -6.23
N GLU A 369 -30.02 1.56 -7.53
CA GLU A 369 -30.99 1.28 -8.60
C GLU A 369 -31.25 -0.21 -8.77
N ALA A 370 -30.22 -1.06 -8.68
CA ALA A 370 -30.37 -2.52 -8.70
C ALA A 370 -31.16 -3.05 -7.50
N GLU A 371 -30.92 -2.50 -6.31
CA GLU A 371 -31.68 -2.84 -5.09
C GLU A 371 -33.14 -2.40 -5.20
N LYS A 372 -33.40 -1.20 -5.75
CA LYS A 372 -34.77 -0.70 -5.98
C LYS A 372 -35.54 -1.52 -7.03
N ASN A 373 -34.87 -1.96 -8.09
CA ASN A 373 -35.49 -2.81 -9.12
C ASN A 373 -35.68 -4.26 -8.66
N GLY A 374 -34.80 -4.80 -7.80
CA GLY A 374 -34.95 -6.13 -7.21
C GLY A 374 -36.06 -6.24 -6.17
N VAL A 375 -36.37 -5.15 -5.45
CA VAL A 375 -37.49 -5.07 -4.51
C VAL A 375 -38.82 -4.93 -5.25
N GLY A 376 -38.88 -4.16 -6.34
CA GLY A 376 -40.09 -3.98 -7.15
C GLY A 376 -40.63 -5.26 -7.81
N MET A 377 -39.76 -6.26 -8.03
CA MET A 377 -40.16 -7.54 -8.65
C MET A 377 -40.70 -8.56 -7.63
N LYS A 378 -40.51 -8.34 -6.32
CA LYS A 378 -41.08 -9.19 -5.24
C LYS A 378 -42.47 -8.75 -4.79
N GLU A 379 -42.84 -7.49 -4.97
CA GLU A 379 -44.18 -6.98 -4.60
C GLU A 379 -45.24 -7.17 -5.69
N GLY A 380 -44.87 -7.49 -6.94
CA GLY A 380 -45.81 -7.71 -8.03
C GLY A 380 -46.36 -9.14 -8.19
N GLY A 381 -45.94 -10.09 -7.35
CA GLY A 381 -46.25 -11.52 -7.50
C GLY A 381 -47.32 -12.07 -6.58
N LEU A 382 -48.06 -11.22 -5.86
CA LEU A 382 -49.04 -11.67 -4.86
C LEU A 382 -50.38 -10.93 -4.99
N VAL A 383 -50.93 -10.82 -6.20
CA VAL A 383 -52.35 -10.54 -6.42
C VAL A 383 -52.84 -11.28 -7.67
N MET A 384 -53.90 -12.09 -7.50
CA MET A 384 -54.63 -12.93 -8.47
C MET A 384 -53.99 -14.32 -8.70
N GLN A 385 -54.65 -15.45 -8.48
CA GLN A 385 -56.09 -15.76 -8.42
C GLN A 385 -56.32 -17.00 -7.55
#